data_AF-A0A4Q2ZFX2-F1
#
_entry.id   AF-A0A4Q2ZFX2-F1
#
_cell.length_a   1.000
_cell.length_b   1.000
_cell.length_c   1.000
_cell.angle_alpha   90.00
_cell.angle_beta   90.00
_cell.angle_gamma   90.00
#
_symmetry.space_group_name_H-M   'P 1'
#
loop_
_entity.id
_entity.type
_entity.pdbx_description
1 polymer ?
#
loop_
_entity_poly.entity_id
_entity_poly.type
_entity_poly.pdbx_seq_one_letter_code
_entity_poly.pdbx_strand_id
1 'polypeptide(L)'
;MTPEEANSLLTRVLDGLATVEEKARLLAWLEENPGERGEVAEQISLDGLLGVALEKDTGTAFHDKLSSRLAVEGKRNIFVSISTVLRLDHPAVRLAQGPLIAALAWLLTRWLLQEGDEAGIANLAKASAVAAVMALCVVWWIAGPLPVGAVSLIPLAVFPFLGVMDESQLAASYCHPLVVLFLCGFMLSKSMEHCGGHRRLALGMVRMIGGADGKRLVLGFMVASAAISMWTSNTVTVLMVLPAALAVIDQSRGTRISTPLLLGIAYSAAIGGMGSPVGTPPNGILIAQADILVSQGHLPRSFGFIDWISVGLPVVIVLVPLAWLWLTRGPW
;
A
#
# COMPACT_ATOMS: atom_id res chain seq x y z
N MET A 1 -6.73 37.65 13.31
CA MET A 1 -5.39 37.31 13.83
C MET A 1 -4.48 38.47 13.50
N THR A 2 -3.71 38.95 14.47
CA THR A 2 -2.76 40.05 14.24
C THR A 2 -1.47 39.51 13.61
N PRO A 3 -0.65 40.35 12.96
CA PRO A 3 0.63 39.91 12.39
C PRO A 3 1.59 39.28 13.43
N GLU A 4 1.61 39.80 14.67
CA GLU A 4 2.41 39.21 15.76
C GLU A 4 1.92 37.82 16.18
N GLU A 5 0.59 37.62 16.26
CA GLU A 5 0.00 36.31 16.53
C GLU A 5 0.29 35.32 15.40
N ALA A 6 0.22 35.77 14.14
CA ALA A 6 0.53 34.97 12.97
C ALA A 6 2.01 34.53 12.96
N ASN A 7 2.93 35.43 13.32
CA ASN A 7 4.36 35.14 13.36
C ASN A 7 4.74 34.20 14.53
N SER A 8 4.08 34.35 15.68
CA SER A 8 4.20 33.41 16.81
C SER A 8 3.68 32.02 16.43
N LEU A 9 2.53 31.94 15.76
CA LEU A 9 1.97 30.69 15.25
C LEU A 9 2.87 30.06 14.18
N LEU A 10 3.43 30.87 13.28
CA LEU A 10 4.39 30.44 12.28
C LEU A 10 5.61 29.78 12.92
N THR A 11 6.19 30.40 13.94
CA THR A 11 7.34 29.85 14.68
C THR A 11 6.96 28.50 15.32
N ARG A 12 5.78 28.40 15.94
CA ARG A 12 5.28 27.13 16.50
C ARG A 12 5.00 26.07 15.44
N VAL A 13 4.58 26.46 14.24
CA VAL A 13 4.41 25.54 13.09
C VAL A 13 5.76 25.03 12.61
N LEU A 14 6.76 25.91 12.48
CA LEU A 14 8.14 25.55 12.09
C LEU A 14 8.81 24.64 13.13
N ASP A 15 8.54 24.87 14.41
CA ASP A 15 9.04 24.03 15.52
C ASP A 15 8.26 22.71 15.68
N GLY A 16 7.19 22.49 14.91
CA GLY A 16 6.35 21.29 14.98
C GLY A 16 5.49 21.20 16.25
N LEU A 17 5.28 22.31 16.95
CA LEU A 17 4.53 22.42 18.21
C LEU A 17 3.11 22.97 18.04
N ALA A 18 2.70 23.26 16.80
CA ALA A 18 1.37 23.77 16.48
C ALA A 18 0.36 22.63 16.30
N THR A 19 -0.81 22.79 16.92
CA THR A 19 -1.97 21.91 16.76
C THR A 19 -2.62 22.06 15.38
N VAL A 20 -3.45 21.10 14.99
CA VAL A 20 -4.15 21.09 13.68
C VAL A 20 -5.05 22.32 13.50
N GLU A 21 -5.69 22.78 14.57
CA GLU A 21 -6.54 23.98 14.57
C GLU A 21 -5.73 25.27 14.39
N GLU A 22 -4.56 25.35 15.03
CA GLU A 22 -3.62 26.46 14.90
C GLU A 22 -3.05 26.57 13.49
N LYS A 23 -2.71 25.43 12.89
CA LYS A 23 -2.25 25.34 11.50
C LYS A 23 -3.34 25.80 10.50
N ALA A 24 -4.60 25.41 10.72
CA ALA A 24 -5.72 25.82 9.88
C ALA A 24 -6.03 27.33 9.99
N ARG A 25 -5.92 27.89 11.20
CA ARG A 25 -6.06 29.34 11.44
C ARG A 25 -4.99 30.15 10.73
N LEU A 26 -3.73 29.69 10.76
CA LEU A 26 -2.64 30.34 10.05
C LEU A 26 -2.86 30.32 8.52
N LEU A 27 -3.32 29.19 7.98
CA LEU A 27 -3.66 29.05 6.56
C LEU A 27 -4.75 30.00 6.10
N ALA A 28 -5.87 30.09 6.84
CA ALA A 28 -6.98 30.98 6.50
C ALA A 28 -6.54 32.45 6.51
N TRP A 29 -5.71 32.84 7.48
CA TRP A 29 -5.19 34.20 7.55
C TRP A 29 -4.22 34.54 6.41
N LEU A 30 -3.38 33.59 5.97
CA LEU A 30 -2.48 33.75 4.82
C LEU A 30 -3.24 33.82 3.48
N GLU A 31 -4.43 33.25 3.39
CA GLU A 31 -5.33 33.40 2.24
C GLU A 31 -5.92 34.82 2.17
N GLU A 32 -6.23 35.40 3.32
CA GLU A 32 -6.75 36.77 3.43
C GLU A 32 -5.66 37.85 3.27
N ASN A 33 -4.39 37.51 3.50
CA ASN A 33 -3.26 38.45 3.51
C ASN A 33 -2.14 38.02 2.52
N PRO A 34 -2.35 38.14 1.20
CA PRO A 34 -1.44 37.60 0.19
C PRO A 34 -0.06 38.26 0.11
N GLY A 35 0.11 39.49 0.63
CA GLY A 35 1.42 40.17 0.67
C GLY A 35 2.40 39.55 1.67
N GLU A 36 1.90 39.08 2.81
CA GLU A 36 2.66 38.40 3.88
C GLU A 36 3.04 36.95 3.49
N ARG A 37 2.32 36.40 2.51
CA ARG A 37 2.53 35.05 1.98
C ARG A 37 3.92 34.86 1.36
N GLY A 38 4.53 35.93 0.86
CA GLY A 38 5.87 35.90 0.25
C GLY A 38 6.97 35.65 1.28
N GLU A 39 7.01 36.43 2.37
CA GLU A 39 7.98 36.26 3.46
C GLU A 39 7.77 34.94 4.21
N VAL A 40 6.51 34.54 4.41
CA VAL A 40 6.17 33.27 5.06
C VAL A 40 6.48 32.06 4.16
N ALA A 41 6.35 32.18 2.83
CA ALA A 41 6.76 31.12 1.90
C ALA A 41 8.28 31.00 1.73
N GLU A 42 9.05 32.04 2.04
CA GLU A 42 10.52 31.95 2.17
C GLU A 42 10.95 31.28 3.48
N GLN A 43 10.22 31.48 4.57
CA GLN A 43 10.54 30.92 5.89
C GLN A 43 9.98 29.50 6.12
N ILE A 44 8.81 29.19 5.56
CA ILE A 44 8.26 27.83 5.50
C ILE A 44 8.80 27.19 4.24
N SER A 45 9.80 26.30 4.35
CA SER A 45 10.08 25.39 3.23
C SER A 45 8.76 24.71 2.85
N LEU A 46 8.54 24.48 1.55
CA LEU A 46 7.32 23.85 1.02
C LEU A 46 6.83 22.63 1.85
N ASP A 47 7.75 21.95 2.54
CA ASP A 47 7.55 20.83 3.47
C ASP A 47 6.70 21.14 4.71
N GLY A 48 6.76 22.36 5.28
CA GLY A 48 6.02 22.72 6.50
C GLY A 48 4.52 22.83 6.24
N LEU A 49 4.15 23.45 5.12
CA LEU A 49 2.76 23.51 4.64
C LEU A 49 2.25 22.14 4.16
N LEU A 50 3.13 21.32 3.57
CA LEU A 50 2.84 19.93 3.23
C LEU A 50 2.60 19.08 4.48
N GLY A 51 3.38 19.26 5.55
CA GLY A 51 3.19 18.57 6.83
C GLY A 51 1.83 18.85 7.49
N VAL A 52 1.31 20.07 7.34
CA VAL A 52 -0.06 20.42 7.79
C VAL A 52 -1.14 19.71 6.98
N ALA A 53 -0.95 19.58 5.66
CA ALA A 53 -1.91 18.92 4.77
C ALA A 53 -1.84 17.37 4.85
N LEU A 54 -0.68 16.82 5.22
CA LEU A 54 -0.42 15.38 5.31
C LEU A 54 -0.97 14.74 6.60
N GLU A 55 -1.22 15.53 7.64
CA GLU A 55 -1.63 15.01 8.95
C GLU A 55 -3.12 14.63 9.03
N LYS A 56 -3.94 14.98 8.03
CA LYS A 56 -5.40 14.77 8.07
C LYS A 56 -6.00 13.78 7.08
N ASP A 57 -5.34 13.45 5.97
CA ASP A 57 -6.02 12.73 4.89
C ASP A 57 -5.36 11.41 4.50
N THR A 58 -6.08 10.32 4.80
CA THR A 58 -5.83 8.96 4.37
C THR A 58 -5.98 8.82 2.86
N GLY A 59 -4.86 8.69 2.14
CA GLY A 59 -4.73 8.01 0.84
C GLY A 59 -5.38 8.64 -0.40
N THR A 60 -6.64 9.06 -0.36
CA THR A 60 -7.43 9.49 -1.54
C THR A 60 -7.25 10.96 -1.87
N ALA A 61 -7.24 11.86 -0.88
CA ALA A 61 -7.03 13.28 -1.12
C ALA A 61 -5.58 13.62 -1.51
N PHE A 62 -4.60 12.84 -1.04
CA PHE A 62 -3.20 12.94 -1.49
C PHE A 62 -3.07 12.57 -2.96
N HIS A 63 -3.77 11.53 -3.41
CA HIS A 63 -3.82 11.16 -4.83
C HIS A 63 -4.42 12.28 -5.69
N ASP A 64 -5.49 12.94 -5.25
CA ASP A 64 -6.12 14.05 -5.97
C ASP A 64 -5.30 15.35 -5.93
N LYS A 65 -4.60 15.65 -4.83
CA LYS A 65 -3.68 16.79 -4.74
C LYS A 65 -2.37 16.57 -5.50
N LEU A 66 -1.83 15.35 -5.47
CA LEU A 66 -0.62 15.00 -6.21
C LEU A 66 -0.92 14.94 -7.71
N SER A 67 -2.05 14.37 -8.12
CA SER A 67 -2.47 14.34 -9.53
C SER A 67 -2.81 15.74 -10.06
N SER A 68 -3.47 16.60 -9.28
CA SER A 68 -3.73 17.99 -9.69
C SER A 68 -2.45 18.82 -9.80
N ARG A 69 -1.44 18.61 -8.95
CA ARG A 69 -0.14 19.29 -9.08
C ARG A 69 0.76 18.71 -10.18
N LEU A 70 0.77 17.39 -10.40
CA LEU A 70 1.44 16.77 -11.55
C LEU A 70 0.79 17.18 -12.89
N ALA A 71 -0.49 17.52 -12.89
CA ALA A 71 -1.19 18.11 -14.04
C ALA A 71 -0.76 19.55 -14.35
N VAL A 72 -0.34 20.34 -13.34
CA VAL A 72 0.19 21.71 -13.51
C VAL A 72 1.60 21.71 -14.10
N GLU A 73 2.43 20.69 -13.81
CA GLU A 73 3.77 20.52 -14.38
C GLU A 73 3.81 19.77 -15.73
N GLY A 74 2.66 19.53 -16.37
CA GLY A 74 2.58 18.86 -17.68
C GLY A 74 2.95 17.37 -17.68
N LYS A 75 3.17 16.75 -16.51
CA LYS A 75 3.46 15.32 -16.37
C LYS A 75 2.20 14.55 -15.95
N ARG A 76 1.23 14.48 -16.85
CA ARG A 76 -0.10 13.86 -16.62
C ARG A 76 -0.13 12.35 -16.35
N ASN A 77 0.97 11.60 -16.50
CA ASN A 77 0.90 10.15 -16.65
C ASN A 77 1.80 9.36 -15.68
N ILE A 78 1.56 9.42 -14.36
CA ILE A 78 2.28 8.54 -13.41
C ILE A 78 1.35 7.60 -12.64
N PHE A 79 0.05 7.91 -12.49
CA PHE A 79 -0.92 7.00 -11.87
C PHE A 79 -2.01 6.63 -12.88
N VAL A 80 -1.71 5.63 -13.72
CA VAL A 80 -2.71 5.01 -14.58
C VAL A 80 -3.32 3.85 -13.79
N SER A 81 -4.56 4.00 -13.32
CA SER A 81 -5.34 2.86 -12.84
C SER A 81 -5.42 1.81 -13.96
N ILE A 82 -5.36 0.51 -13.65
CA ILE A 82 -5.52 -0.57 -14.64
C ILE A 82 -6.77 -0.35 -15.52
N SER A 83 -7.79 0.25 -14.94
CA SER A 83 -9.03 0.63 -15.61
C SER A 83 -8.89 1.72 -16.68
N THR A 84 -7.92 2.63 -16.53
CA THR A 84 -7.52 3.64 -17.54
C THR A 84 -6.70 3.00 -18.67
N VAL A 85 -5.93 1.94 -18.38
CA VAL A 85 -5.23 1.14 -19.42
C VAL A 85 -6.23 0.40 -20.31
N LEU A 86 -7.34 -0.09 -19.74
CA LEU A 86 -8.37 -0.85 -20.44
C LEU A 86 -9.41 0.02 -21.19
N ARG A 87 -9.34 1.36 -21.11
CA ARG A 87 -10.29 2.30 -21.75
C ARG A 87 -11.78 1.99 -21.47
N LEU A 88 -12.10 1.58 -20.26
CA LEU A 88 -13.49 1.37 -19.80
C LEU A 88 -13.85 2.50 -18.82
N ASP A 89 -13.96 3.72 -19.35
CA ASP A 89 -14.06 4.93 -18.52
C ASP A 89 -15.50 5.19 -18.03
N HIS A 90 -16.50 4.58 -18.66
CA HIS A 90 -17.88 4.78 -18.27
C HIS A 90 -18.23 3.95 -17.02
N PRO A 91 -18.69 4.57 -15.91
CA PRO A 91 -18.95 3.87 -14.65
C PRO A 91 -20.01 2.76 -14.80
N ALA A 92 -21.01 2.96 -15.66
CA ALA A 92 -22.02 1.93 -15.95
C ALA A 92 -21.42 0.68 -16.62
N VAL A 93 -20.43 0.85 -17.50
CA VAL A 93 -19.76 -0.28 -18.16
C VAL A 93 -18.94 -1.06 -17.13
N ARG A 94 -18.27 -0.34 -16.22
CA ARG A 94 -17.50 -0.98 -15.14
C ARG A 94 -18.35 -1.83 -14.21
N LEU A 95 -19.56 -1.36 -13.91
CA LEU A 95 -20.51 -2.09 -13.08
C LEU A 95 -21.09 -3.30 -13.84
N ALA A 96 -21.51 -3.10 -15.09
CA ALA A 96 -22.22 -4.11 -15.89
C ALA A 96 -21.34 -5.27 -16.38
N GLN A 97 -20.04 -5.06 -16.62
CA GLN A 97 -19.15 -6.11 -17.10
C GLN A 97 -18.99 -7.28 -16.12
N GLY A 98 -19.10 -7.03 -14.81
CA GLY A 98 -18.98 -8.07 -13.79
C GLY A 98 -20.08 -9.13 -13.92
N PRO A 99 -21.37 -8.76 -13.82
CA PRO A 99 -22.48 -9.70 -14.00
C PRO A 99 -22.47 -10.39 -15.37
N LEU A 100 -22.06 -9.69 -16.43
CA LEU A 100 -21.97 -10.27 -17.77
C LEU A 100 -20.91 -11.38 -17.84
N ILE A 101 -19.71 -11.13 -17.31
CA ILE A 101 -18.64 -12.14 -17.26
C ILE A 101 -18.99 -13.26 -16.28
N ALA A 102 -19.68 -12.96 -15.17
CA ALA A 102 -20.18 -13.96 -14.25
C ALA A 102 -21.18 -14.92 -14.91
N ALA A 103 -22.12 -14.39 -15.71
CA ALA A 103 -23.05 -15.20 -16.47
C ALA A 103 -22.34 -16.07 -17.53
N LEU A 104 -21.34 -15.52 -18.22
CA LEU A 104 -20.51 -16.29 -19.15
C LEU A 104 -19.73 -17.40 -18.44
N ALA A 105 -19.12 -17.12 -17.29
CA ALA A 105 -18.42 -18.11 -16.49
C ALA A 105 -19.37 -19.23 -16.02
N TRP A 106 -20.56 -18.87 -15.56
CA TRP A 106 -21.59 -19.83 -15.17
C TRP A 106 -21.98 -20.76 -16.33
N LEU A 107 -22.24 -20.20 -17.52
CA LEU A 107 -22.60 -20.96 -18.71
C LEU A 107 -21.46 -21.86 -19.19
N LEU A 108 -20.22 -21.34 -19.16
CA LEU A 108 -19.04 -22.08 -19.57
C LEU A 108 -18.77 -23.26 -18.64
N THR A 109 -18.86 -23.06 -17.32
CA THR A 109 -18.70 -24.15 -16.34
C THR A 109 -19.76 -25.22 -16.53
N ARG A 110 -21.02 -24.83 -16.78
CA ARG A 110 -22.09 -25.77 -17.10
C ARG A 110 -21.87 -26.52 -18.40
N TRP A 111 -21.27 -25.87 -19.40
CA TRP A 111 -20.96 -26.50 -20.68
C TRP A 111 -19.79 -27.49 -20.56
N LEU A 112 -18.76 -27.16 -19.77
CA LEU A 112 -17.57 -27.99 -19.58
C LEU A 112 -17.82 -29.24 -18.73
N LEU A 113 -18.67 -29.15 -17.71
CA LEU A 113 -18.87 -30.21 -16.70
C LEU A 113 -20.20 -30.98 -16.91
N GLN A 114 -20.67 -31.12 -18.15
CA GLN A 114 -21.85 -31.91 -18.50
C GLN A 114 -21.56 -33.42 -18.35
N GLU A 115 -21.49 -33.93 -17.12
CA GLU A 115 -21.54 -35.38 -16.87
C GLU A 115 -22.81 -35.73 -16.06
N GLY A 116 -23.56 -36.69 -16.61
CA GLY A 116 -24.93 -37.00 -16.22
C GLY A 116 -25.04 -37.99 -15.07
N ASP A 117 -25.32 -37.47 -13.88
CA ASP A 117 -26.03 -38.16 -12.79
C ASP A 117 -26.67 -37.10 -11.87
N GLU A 118 -27.71 -37.43 -11.08
CA GLU A 118 -28.42 -36.45 -10.22
C GLU A 118 -27.49 -35.78 -9.19
N ALA A 119 -26.53 -36.54 -8.64
CA ALA A 119 -25.49 -36.01 -7.76
C ALA A 119 -24.49 -35.11 -8.51
N GLY A 120 -24.23 -35.39 -9.79
CA GLY A 120 -23.43 -34.56 -10.69
C GLY A 120 -24.08 -33.21 -10.96
N ILE A 121 -25.40 -33.17 -11.14
CA ILE A 121 -26.17 -31.94 -11.41
C ILE A 121 -26.15 -30.97 -10.21
N ALA A 122 -26.28 -31.48 -8.99
CA ALA A 122 -26.19 -30.66 -7.77
C ALA A 122 -24.79 -30.07 -7.58
N ASN A 123 -23.74 -30.86 -7.81
CA ASN A 123 -22.35 -30.41 -7.75
C ASN A 123 -22.02 -29.43 -8.90
N LEU A 124 -22.61 -29.63 -10.08
CA LEU A 124 -22.49 -28.75 -11.24
C LEU A 124 -23.08 -27.36 -10.96
N ALA A 125 -24.26 -27.30 -10.33
CA ALA A 125 -24.90 -26.04 -9.97
C ALA A 125 -24.04 -25.22 -8.98
N LYS A 126 -23.47 -25.89 -7.96
CA LYS A 126 -22.56 -25.25 -7.00
C LYS A 126 -21.25 -24.81 -7.64
N ALA A 127 -20.63 -25.65 -8.48
CA ALA A 127 -19.40 -25.32 -9.19
C ALA A 127 -19.58 -24.10 -10.11
N SER A 128 -20.71 -24.04 -10.83
CA SER A 128 -21.03 -22.92 -11.72
C SER A 128 -21.29 -21.63 -10.94
N ALA A 129 -21.93 -21.72 -9.76
CA ALA A 129 -22.12 -20.58 -8.86
C ALA A 129 -20.79 -20.04 -8.32
N VAL A 130 -19.88 -20.91 -7.88
CA VAL A 130 -18.54 -20.52 -7.42
C VAL A 130 -17.76 -19.83 -8.54
N ALA A 131 -17.76 -20.41 -9.75
CA ALA A 131 -17.07 -19.83 -10.91
C ALA A 131 -17.62 -18.45 -11.29
N ALA A 132 -18.96 -18.29 -11.27
CA ALA A 132 -19.62 -17.03 -11.58
C ALA A 132 -19.26 -15.93 -10.58
N VAL A 133 -19.34 -16.21 -9.28
CA VAL A 133 -19.01 -15.24 -8.22
C VAL A 133 -17.51 -14.94 -8.22
N MET A 134 -16.66 -15.93 -8.46
CA MET A 134 -15.22 -15.71 -8.58
C MET A 134 -14.91 -14.78 -9.77
N ALA A 135 -15.50 -15.04 -10.94
CA ALA A 135 -15.32 -14.20 -12.11
C ALA A 135 -15.85 -12.77 -11.88
N LEU A 136 -17.01 -12.63 -11.23
CA LEU A 136 -17.56 -11.34 -10.81
C LEU A 136 -16.56 -10.56 -9.95
N CYS A 137 -16.04 -11.18 -8.89
CA CYS A 137 -15.11 -10.54 -7.96
C CYS A 137 -13.81 -10.13 -8.66
N VAL A 138 -13.22 -11.00 -9.49
CA VAL A 138 -11.98 -10.70 -10.21
C VAL A 138 -12.17 -9.51 -11.16
N VAL A 139 -13.26 -9.52 -11.94
CA VAL A 139 -13.56 -8.43 -12.88
C VAL A 139 -13.77 -7.12 -12.12
N TRP A 140 -14.55 -7.14 -11.04
CA TRP A 140 -14.77 -5.93 -10.23
C TRP A 140 -13.52 -5.47 -9.48
N TRP A 141 -12.63 -6.35 -9.02
CA TRP A 141 -11.34 -5.93 -8.45
C TRP A 141 -10.43 -5.25 -9.47
N ILE A 142 -10.38 -5.77 -10.70
CA ILE A 142 -9.56 -5.19 -11.78
C ILE A 142 -10.15 -3.86 -12.29
N ALA A 143 -11.47 -3.82 -12.46
CA ALA A 143 -12.18 -2.66 -12.99
C ALA A 143 -12.40 -1.55 -11.96
N GLY A 144 -12.42 -1.90 -10.67
CA GLY A 144 -12.68 -1.00 -9.56
C GLY A 144 -13.99 -0.20 -9.65
N PRO A 145 -15.17 -0.81 -9.90
CA PRO A 145 -16.44 -0.09 -9.76
C PRO A 145 -16.84 0.11 -8.29
N LEU A 146 -16.31 -0.72 -7.38
CA LEU A 146 -16.56 -0.70 -5.94
C LEU A 146 -15.22 -0.89 -5.19
N PRO A 147 -15.12 -0.45 -3.92
CA PRO A 147 -13.95 -0.74 -3.08
C PRO A 147 -13.67 -2.25 -2.99
N VAL A 148 -12.39 -2.63 -2.99
CA VAL A 148 -11.95 -4.05 -2.97
C VAL A 148 -12.62 -4.83 -1.84
N GLY A 149 -12.72 -4.25 -0.64
CA GLY A 149 -13.38 -4.88 0.51
C GLY A 149 -14.87 -5.11 0.30
N ALA A 150 -15.59 -4.20 -0.36
CA ALA A 150 -17.02 -4.37 -0.65
C ALA A 150 -17.26 -5.52 -1.62
N VAL A 151 -16.42 -5.65 -2.65
CA VAL A 151 -16.44 -6.78 -3.59
C VAL A 151 -16.13 -8.10 -2.87
N SER A 152 -15.18 -8.09 -1.93
CA SER A 152 -14.83 -9.26 -1.11
C SER A 152 -15.95 -9.74 -0.18
N LEU A 153 -17.01 -8.96 0.05
CA LEU A 153 -18.18 -9.36 0.84
C LEU A 153 -19.29 -10.01 -0.01
N ILE A 154 -19.17 -10.02 -1.34
CA ILE A 154 -20.18 -10.64 -2.21
C ILE A 154 -20.30 -12.14 -1.93
N PRO A 155 -19.22 -12.93 -1.81
CA PRO A 155 -19.34 -14.35 -1.46
C PRO A 155 -20.04 -14.57 -0.12
N LEU A 156 -19.76 -13.71 0.88
CA LEU A 156 -20.41 -13.72 2.19
C LEU A 156 -21.94 -13.63 2.05
N ALA A 157 -22.42 -12.74 1.19
CA ALA A 157 -23.84 -12.55 0.96
C ALA A 157 -24.44 -13.65 0.08
N VAL A 158 -23.76 -14.08 -0.98
CA VAL A 158 -24.35 -14.87 -2.08
C VAL A 158 -24.25 -16.38 -1.85
N PHE A 159 -23.16 -16.89 -1.27
CA PHE A 159 -22.92 -18.34 -1.16
C PHE A 159 -23.95 -19.11 -0.31
N PRO A 160 -24.46 -18.57 0.81
CA PRO A 160 -25.53 -19.23 1.57
C PRO A 160 -26.81 -19.40 0.75
N PHE A 161 -27.23 -18.36 0.01
CA PHE A 161 -28.44 -18.41 -0.81
C PHE A 161 -28.32 -19.37 -1.99
N LEU A 162 -27.10 -19.56 -2.52
CA LEU A 162 -26.83 -20.50 -3.61
C LEU A 162 -26.57 -21.94 -3.12
N GLY A 163 -26.62 -22.19 -1.81
CA GLY A 163 -26.37 -23.51 -1.22
C GLY A 163 -24.93 -24.02 -1.43
N VAL A 164 -23.99 -23.10 -1.69
CA VAL A 164 -22.58 -23.41 -1.95
C VAL A 164 -21.86 -23.76 -0.65
N MET A 165 -22.06 -22.95 0.39
CA MET A 165 -21.50 -23.12 1.74
C MET A 165 -22.56 -22.73 2.76
N ASP A 166 -22.52 -23.37 3.93
CA ASP A 166 -23.34 -22.95 5.07
C ASP A 166 -22.73 -21.72 5.78
N GLU A 167 -23.50 -21.10 6.67
CA GLU A 167 -23.11 -19.90 7.42
C GLU A 167 -21.85 -20.14 8.29
N SER A 168 -21.70 -21.35 8.83
CA SER A 168 -20.59 -21.69 9.73
C SER A 168 -19.26 -21.84 8.97
N GLN A 169 -19.28 -22.50 7.82
CA GLN A 169 -18.14 -22.67 6.92
C GLN A 169 -17.70 -21.33 6.35
N LEU A 170 -18.66 -20.48 6.02
CA LEU A 170 -18.41 -19.14 5.52
C LEU A 170 -17.79 -18.25 6.60
N ALA A 171 -18.35 -18.25 7.82
CA ALA A 171 -17.80 -17.51 8.95
C ALA A 171 -16.36 -17.96 9.27
N ALA A 172 -16.08 -19.27 9.24
CA ALA A 172 -14.74 -19.80 9.44
C ALA A 172 -13.72 -19.28 8.40
N SER A 173 -14.17 -19.03 7.17
CA SER A 173 -13.32 -18.49 6.10
C SER A 173 -12.97 -17.01 6.30
N TYR A 174 -13.93 -16.19 6.74
CA TYR A 174 -13.71 -14.76 7.00
C TYR A 174 -13.04 -14.48 8.34
N CYS A 175 -13.19 -15.37 9.32
CA CYS A 175 -12.57 -15.28 10.65
C CYS A 175 -11.27 -16.09 10.76
N HIS A 176 -10.58 -16.35 9.63
CA HIS A 176 -9.34 -17.11 9.63
C HIS A 176 -8.28 -16.44 10.54
N PRO A 177 -7.49 -17.20 11.33
CA PRO A 177 -6.49 -16.63 12.26
C PRO A 177 -5.51 -15.64 11.60
N LEU A 178 -5.20 -15.83 10.32
CA LEU A 178 -4.36 -14.91 9.56
C LEU A 178 -4.99 -13.53 9.35
N VAL A 179 -6.32 -13.43 9.23
CA VAL A 179 -7.02 -12.14 9.16
C VAL A 179 -6.82 -11.39 10.47
N VAL A 180 -6.95 -12.08 11.61
CA VAL A 180 -6.67 -11.53 12.95
C VAL A 180 -5.20 -11.14 13.09
N LEU A 181 -4.28 -11.95 12.57
CA LEU A 181 -2.84 -11.63 12.55
C LEU A 181 -2.55 -10.34 11.77
N PHE A 182 -3.15 -10.16 10.58
CA PHE A 182 -3.00 -8.92 9.81
C PHE A 182 -3.59 -7.72 10.55
N LEU A 183 -4.76 -7.87 11.20
CA LEU A 183 -5.36 -6.82 12.01
C LEU A 183 -4.42 -6.38 13.15
N CYS A 184 -3.88 -7.33 13.92
CA CYS A 184 -2.89 -7.06 14.96
C CYS A 184 -1.62 -6.42 14.40
N GLY A 185 -1.16 -6.86 13.22
CA GLY A 185 -0.03 -6.28 12.49
C GLY A 185 -0.24 -4.81 12.12
N PHE A 186 -1.42 -4.46 11.62
CA PHE A 186 -1.77 -3.07 11.33
C PHE A 186 -1.86 -2.22 12.59
N MET A 187 -2.40 -2.75 13.70
CA MET A 187 -2.41 -2.06 15.00
C MET A 187 -0.99 -1.81 15.52
N LEU A 188 -0.08 -2.79 15.38
CA LEU A 188 1.33 -2.64 15.73
C LEU A 188 2.00 -1.58 14.87
N SER A 189 1.81 -1.63 13.54
CA SER A 189 2.31 -0.61 12.61
C SER A 189 1.82 0.79 12.99
N LYS A 190 0.53 0.94 13.30
CA LYS A 190 -0.04 2.24 13.67
C LYS A 190 0.49 2.74 15.02
N SER A 191 0.73 1.84 15.96
CA SER A 191 1.34 2.18 17.25
C SER A 191 2.79 2.65 17.09
N MET A 192 3.56 1.99 16.21
CA MET A 192 4.93 2.38 15.86
C MET A 192 5.00 3.72 15.11
N GLU A 193 3.96 4.03 14.32
CA GLU A 193 3.76 5.36 13.75
C GLU A 193 3.56 6.40 14.85
N HIS A 194 2.61 6.15 15.75
CA HIS A 194 2.24 7.09 16.82
C HIS A 194 3.40 7.40 17.78
N CYS A 195 4.24 6.42 18.13
CA CYS A 195 5.39 6.65 19.01
C CYS A 195 6.64 7.19 18.28
N GLY A 196 6.58 7.39 16.96
CA GLY A 196 7.73 7.83 16.15
C GLY A 196 8.85 6.78 16.04
N GLY A 197 8.58 5.51 16.39
CA GLY A 197 9.57 4.43 16.38
C GLY A 197 10.16 4.19 15.00
N HIS A 198 9.33 4.21 13.96
CA HIS A 198 9.72 4.12 12.56
C HIS A 198 10.73 5.22 12.17
N ARG A 199 10.54 6.47 12.61
CA ARG A 199 11.45 7.59 12.34
C ARG A 199 12.81 7.39 13.01
N ARG A 200 12.82 6.93 14.26
CA ARG A 200 14.06 6.60 14.99
C ARG A 200 14.82 5.47 14.32
N LEU A 201 14.12 4.43 13.87
CA LEU A 201 14.69 3.31 13.15
C LEU A 201 15.31 3.76 11.81
N ALA A 202 14.56 4.52 11.01
CA ALA A 202 15.03 5.04 9.73
C ALA A 202 16.29 5.90 9.88
N LEU A 203 16.25 6.89 10.79
CA LEU A 203 17.39 7.77 11.05
C LEU A 203 18.58 7.02 11.64
N GLY A 204 18.32 6.02 12.49
CA GLY A 204 19.36 5.15 13.04
C GLY A 204 20.08 4.36 11.95
N MET A 205 19.34 3.76 11.01
CA MET A 205 19.91 3.00 9.89
C MET A 205 20.66 3.89 8.91
N VAL A 206 20.13 5.07 8.59
CA VAL A 206 20.81 6.06 7.75
C VAL A 206 22.09 6.56 8.43
N ARG A 207 22.10 6.80 9.75
CA ARG A 207 23.32 7.19 10.46
C ARG A 207 24.36 6.08 10.56
N MET A 208 23.92 4.83 10.69
CA MET A 208 24.80 3.66 10.80
C MET A 208 25.46 3.30 9.47
N ILE A 209 24.72 3.42 8.36
CA ILE A 209 25.14 2.94 7.04
C ILE A 209 25.50 4.10 6.10
N GLY A 210 24.73 5.19 6.15
CA GLY A 210 24.88 6.39 5.33
C GLY A 210 26.11 7.20 5.76
N GLY A 211 27.27 6.75 5.30
CA GLY A 211 28.51 7.51 5.38
C GLY A 211 28.57 8.67 4.37
N ALA A 212 29.73 9.29 4.24
CA ALA A 212 29.96 10.43 3.34
C ALA A 212 29.87 10.10 1.82
N ASP A 213 29.71 8.84 1.45
CA ASP A 213 29.58 8.38 0.07
C ASP A 213 28.10 8.25 -0.33
N GLY A 214 27.71 8.89 -1.44
CA GLY A 214 26.35 8.84 -1.97
C GLY A 214 25.83 7.42 -2.19
N LYS A 215 26.69 6.45 -2.55
CA LYS A 215 26.27 5.04 -2.71
C LYS A 215 25.89 4.41 -1.38
N ARG A 216 26.64 4.69 -0.31
CA ARG A 216 26.34 4.18 1.04
C ARG A 216 25.10 4.83 1.62
N LEU A 217 24.86 6.10 1.28
CA LEU A 217 23.64 6.79 1.62
C LEU A 217 22.41 6.10 1.01
N VAL A 218 22.44 5.75 -0.28
CA VAL A 218 21.40 4.95 -0.92
C VAL A 218 21.19 3.62 -0.18
N LEU A 219 22.26 2.90 0.18
CA LEU A 219 22.15 1.65 0.93
C LEU A 219 21.47 1.85 2.29
N GLY A 220 21.79 2.92 3.02
CA GLY A 220 21.19 3.23 4.32
C GLY A 220 19.67 3.43 4.21
N PHE A 221 19.23 4.17 3.20
CA PHE A 221 17.80 4.35 2.90
C PHE A 221 17.12 3.05 2.45
N MET A 222 17.81 2.23 1.66
CA MET A 222 17.31 0.92 1.21
C MET A 222 17.11 -0.04 2.38
N VAL A 223 18.09 -0.17 3.27
CA VAL A 223 17.98 -1.01 4.48
C VAL A 223 16.90 -0.48 5.42
N ALA A 224 16.83 0.83 5.64
CA ALA A 224 15.75 1.47 6.40
C ALA A 224 14.37 1.13 5.85
N SER A 225 14.19 1.28 4.54
CA SER A 225 12.92 1.01 3.87
C SER A 225 12.57 -0.47 3.99
N ALA A 226 13.52 -1.38 3.74
CA ALA A 226 13.25 -2.81 3.84
C ALA A 226 12.87 -3.25 5.27
N ALA A 227 13.58 -2.73 6.28
CA ALA A 227 13.31 -3.07 7.66
C ALA A 227 11.95 -2.55 8.12
N ILE A 228 11.57 -1.33 7.75
CA ILE A 228 10.26 -0.75 8.09
C ILE A 228 9.15 -1.52 7.36
N SER A 229 9.31 -1.78 6.06
CA SER A 229 8.33 -2.49 5.23
C SER A 229 8.10 -3.94 5.63
N MET A 230 9.01 -4.53 6.41
CA MET A 230 8.78 -5.84 7.01
C MET A 230 7.64 -5.84 8.02
N TRP A 231 7.31 -4.69 8.61
CA TRP A 231 6.31 -4.55 9.68
C TRP A 231 5.15 -3.64 9.31
N THR A 232 5.23 -2.95 8.18
CA THR A 232 4.20 -2.07 7.66
C THR A 232 3.96 -2.31 6.17
N SER A 233 3.03 -1.58 5.57
CA SER A 233 2.79 -1.68 4.13
C SER A 233 3.87 -0.97 3.33
N ASN A 234 4.20 -1.52 2.16
CA ASN A 234 5.16 -0.94 1.22
C ASN A 234 4.84 0.54 0.91
N THR A 235 3.56 0.87 0.74
CA THR A 235 3.12 2.24 0.47
C THR A 235 3.42 3.18 1.64
N VAL A 236 3.09 2.77 2.86
CA VAL A 236 3.35 3.57 4.07
C VAL A 236 4.86 3.78 4.26
N THR A 237 5.66 2.73 4.09
CA THR A 237 7.13 2.83 4.15
C THR A 237 7.67 3.90 3.21
N VAL A 238 7.28 3.86 1.93
CA VAL A 238 7.76 4.82 0.94
C VAL A 238 7.34 6.23 1.32
N LEU A 239 6.07 6.43 1.69
CA LEU A 239 5.55 7.75 2.08
C LEU A 239 6.26 8.32 3.31
N MET A 240 6.65 7.48 4.27
CA MET A 240 7.39 7.90 5.47
C MET A 240 8.83 8.33 5.17
N VAL A 241 9.51 7.60 4.28
CA VAL A 241 10.93 7.79 4.00
C VAL A 241 11.17 8.85 2.92
N LEU A 242 10.19 9.06 2.03
CA LEU A 242 10.28 9.96 0.88
C LEU A 242 10.66 11.41 1.26
N PRO A 243 10.06 12.08 2.26
CA PRO A 243 10.45 13.45 2.62
C PRO A 243 11.93 13.56 3.03
N ALA A 244 12.43 12.59 3.81
CA ALA A 244 13.83 12.56 4.22
C ALA A 244 14.78 12.32 3.02
N ALA A 245 14.37 11.47 2.07
CA ALA A 245 15.12 11.24 0.84
C ALA A 245 15.17 12.49 -0.05
N LEU A 246 14.06 13.22 -0.16
CA LEU A 246 13.99 14.47 -0.92
C LEU A 246 14.86 15.57 -0.30
N ALA A 247 14.85 15.71 1.03
CA ALA A 247 15.73 16.65 1.74
C ALA A 247 17.23 16.36 1.49
N VAL A 248 17.60 15.07 1.42
CA VAL A 248 18.96 14.64 1.06
C VAL A 248 19.29 14.96 -0.40
N ILE A 249 18.33 14.76 -1.31
CA ILE A 249 18.51 15.08 -2.73
C ILE A 249 18.72 16.58 -2.93
N ASP A 250 17.95 17.43 -2.24
CA ASP A 250 18.08 18.88 -2.38
C ASP A 250 19.39 19.42 -1.79
N GLN A 251 19.92 18.80 -0.71
CA GLN A 251 21.23 19.17 -0.17
C GLN A 251 22.41 18.70 -1.04
N SER A 252 22.20 17.70 -1.89
CA SER A 252 23.26 17.05 -2.69
C SER A 252 23.31 17.54 -4.14
N ARG A 253 22.89 18.80 -4.37
CA ARG A 253 22.82 19.45 -5.71
C ARG A 253 24.10 19.18 -6.51
N GLY A 254 23.96 18.41 -7.60
CA GLY A 254 25.06 18.04 -8.50
C GLY A 254 25.47 16.57 -8.50
N THR A 255 24.93 15.74 -7.60
CA THR A 255 25.21 14.29 -7.57
C THR A 255 24.12 13.45 -8.24
N ARG A 256 24.48 12.40 -8.98
CA ARG A 256 23.54 11.47 -9.63
C ARG A 256 22.89 10.46 -8.66
N ILE A 257 22.56 10.91 -7.44
CA ILE A 257 22.02 10.01 -6.40
C ILE A 257 20.49 9.96 -6.38
N SER A 258 19.79 10.95 -6.97
CA SER A 258 18.34 11.07 -6.89
C SER A 258 17.60 9.84 -7.43
N THR A 259 17.94 9.43 -8.66
CA THR A 259 17.33 8.26 -9.31
C THR A 259 17.58 6.96 -8.53
N PRO A 260 18.83 6.57 -8.20
CA PRO A 260 19.07 5.33 -7.47
C PRO A 260 18.55 5.39 -6.02
N LEU A 261 18.47 6.56 -5.40
CA LEU A 261 17.89 6.71 -4.07
C LEU A 261 16.37 6.46 -4.08
N LEU A 262 15.63 7.14 -4.97
CA LEU A 262 14.17 7.01 -5.04
C LEU A 262 13.77 5.61 -5.52
N LEU A 263 14.41 5.07 -6.55
CA LEU A 263 14.18 3.69 -7.00
C LEU A 263 14.61 2.68 -5.93
N GLY A 264 15.72 2.94 -5.23
CA GLY A 264 16.19 2.09 -4.14
C GLY A 264 15.16 1.97 -3.04
N ILE A 265 14.59 3.08 -2.59
CA ILE A 265 13.52 3.08 -1.58
C ILE A 265 12.31 2.28 -2.06
N ALA A 266 11.86 2.48 -3.31
CA ALA A 266 10.71 1.76 -3.87
C ALA A 266 10.94 0.24 -3.94
N TYR A 267 12.09 -0.19 -4.49
CA TYR A 267 12.44 -1.61 -4.55
C TYR A 267 12.65 -2.22 -3.18
N SER A 268 13.34 -1.53 -2.27
CA SER A 268 13.59 -2.04 -0.93
C SER A 268 12.34 -2.13 -0.09
N ALA A 269 11.36 -1.23 -0.24
CA ALA A 269 10.07 -1.38 0.42
C ALA A 269 9.36 -2.66 -0.08
N ALA A 270 9.30 -2.88 -1.40
CA ALA A 270 8.72 -4.10 -1.96
C ALA A 270 9.45 -5.38 -1.50
N ILE A 271 10.79 -5.37 -1.52
CA ILE A 271 11.61 -6.50 -1.07
C ILE A 271 11.41 -6.76 0.42
N GLY A 272 11.49 -5.71 1.26
CA GLY A 272 11.32 -5.82 2.71
C GLY A 272 9.99 -6.43 3.14
N GLY A 273 8.91 -6.13 2.41
CA GLY A 273 7.59 -6.72 2.64
C GLY A 273 7.53 -8.24 2.49
N MET A 274 8.49 -8.86 1.80
CA MET A 274 8.60 -10.33 1.72
C MET A 274 9.18 -10.95 3.01
N GLY A 275 9.84 -10.16 3.85
CA GLY A 275 10.59 -10.65 5.01
C GLY A 275 9.74 -11.18 6.16
N SER A 276 8.46 -10.80 6.25
CA SER A 276 7.54 -11.30 7.28
C SER A 276 6.16 -11.64 6.70
N PRO A 277 5.37 -12.48 7.38
CA PRO A 277 3.98 -12.75 7.01
C PRO A 277 3.08 -11.52 6.95
N VAL A 278 3.37 -10.50 7.76
CA VAL A 278 2.54 -9.29 7.90
C VAL A 278 2.91 -8.21 6.87
N GLY A 279 4.12 -8.26 6.31
CA GLY A 279 4.61 -7.24 5.39
C GLY A 279 3.76 -7.09 4.13
N THR A 280 3.27 -8.20 3.56
CA THR A 280 2.35 -8.16 2.41
C THR A 280 1.26 -9.24 2.48
N PRO A 281 0.03 -8.95 2.00
CA PRO A 281 -1.06 -9.93 1.98
C PRO A 281 -0.76 -11.26 1.27
N PRO A 282 -0.03 -11.30 0.13
CA PRO A 282 0.33 -12.55 -0.54
C PRO A 282 1.06 -13.56 0.37
N ASN A 283 1.87 -13.08 1.31
CA ASN A 283 2.60 -13.96 2.23
C ASN A 283 1.64 -14.75 3.12
N GLY A 284 0.67 -14.07 3.72
CA GLY A 284 -0.38 -14.72 4.53
C GLY A 284 -1.25 -15.66 3.69
N ILE A 285 -1.61 -15.27 2.47
CA ILE A 285 -2.37 -16.15 1.56
C ILE A 285 -1.59 -17.43 1.28
N LEU A 286 -0.28 -17.34 1.03
CA LEU A 286 0.54 -18.53 0.80
C LEU A 286 0.59 -19.45 2.03
N ILE A 287 0.70 -18.87 3.24
CA ILE A 287 0.63 -19.64 4.50
C ILE A 287 -0.72 -20.36 4.61
N ALA A 288 -1.83 -19.66 4.36
CA ALA A 288 -3.17 -20.25 4.38
C ALA A 288 -3.31 -21.43 3.41
N GLN A 289 -2.79 -21.27 2.18
CA GLN A 289 -2.84 -22.31 1.17
C GLN A 289 -1.94 -23.50 1.52
N ALA A 290 -0.78 -23.24 2.13
CA ALA A 290 0.09 -24.30 2.59
C ALA A 290 -0.58 -25.14 3.70
N ASP A 291 -1.31 -24.51 4.63
CA ASP A 291 -2.07 -25.23 5.67
C ASP A 291 -3.16 -26.13 5.07
N ILE A 292 -3.83 -25.70 4.01
CA ILE A 292 -4.78 -26.53 3.26
C ILE A 292 -4.07 -27.75 2.66
N LEU A 293 -2.93 -27.56 2.02
CA LEU A 293 -2.17 -28.66 1.43
C LEU A 293 -1.64 -29.65 2.48
N VAL A 294 -1.32 -29.18 3.70
CA VAL A 294 -0.97 -30.05 4.83
C VAL A 294 -2.18 -30.88 5.25
N SER A 295 -3.36 -30.27 5.36
CA SER A 295 -4.60 -30.98 5.72
C SER A 295 -4.98 -32.07 4.70
N GLN A 296 -4.57 -31.91 3.44
CA GLN A 296 -4.76 -32.88 2.36
C GLN A 296 -3.64 -33.94 2.28
N GLY A 297 -2.61 -33.87 3.13
CA GLY A 297 -1.48 -34.80 3.13
C GLY A 297 -0.44 -34.54 2.03
N HIS A 298 -0.53 -33.43 1.28
CA HIS A 298 0.43 -33.05 0.25
C HIS A 298 1.72 -32.42 0.81
N LEU A 299 1.65 -31.86 2.03
CA LEU A 299 2.77 -31.26 2.74
C LEU A 299 2.92 -31.86 4.14
N PRO A 300 4.15 -32.08 4.62
CA PRO A 300 4.39 -32.77 5.89
C PRO A 300 4.17 -31.88 7.13
N ARG A 301 4.17 -30.55 6.99
CA ARG A 301 4.06 -29.60 8.12
C ARG A 301 3.48 -28.25 7.70
N SER A 302 2.81 -27.58 8.63
CA SER A 302 2.38 -26.19 8.49
C SER A 302 3.55 -25.20 8.56
N PHE A 303 3.31 -23.98 8.06
CA PHE A 303 4.27 -22.87 8.08
C PHE A 303 3.82 -21.82 9.09
N GLY A 304 4.50 -21.76 10.24
CA GLY A 304 4.26 -20.72 11.23
C GLY A 304 4.89 -19.37 10.85
N PHE A 305 4.65 -18.38 11.71
CA PHE A 305 5.23 -17.04 11.56
C PHE A 305 6.77 -17.06 11.50
N ILE A 306 7.40 -17.85 12.38
CA ILE A 306 8.86 -17.97 12.46
C ILE A 306 9.42 -18.75 11.27
N ASP A 307 8.70 -19.78 10.79
CA ASP A 307 9.09 -20.52 9.59
C ASP A 307 9.16 -19.58 8.39
N TRP A 308 8.19 -18.68 8.24
CA TRP A 308 8.21 -17.70 7.18
C TRP A 308 9.42 -16.77 7.29
N ILE A 309 9.68 -16.20 8.47
CA ILE A 309 10.83 -15.30 8.67
C ILE A 309 12.13 -16.03 8.33
N SER A 310 12.25 -17.32 8.66
CA SER A 310 13.44 -18.11 8.35
C SER A 310 13.73 -18.23 6.85
N VAL A 311 12.71 -18.07 6.00
CA VAL A 311 12.81 -18.10 4.53
C VAL A 311 12.84 -16.68 3.94
N GLY A 312 11.93 -15.81 4.38
CA GLY A 312 11.77 -14.45 3.87
C GLY A 312 12.92 -13.53 4.24
N LEU A 313 13.43 -13.59 5.47
CA LEU A 313 14.53 -12.70 5.90
C LEU A 313 15.83 -12.94 5.11
N PRO A 314 16.29 -14.18 4.87
CA PRO A 314 17.42 -14.42 3.97
C PRO A 314 17.22 -13.86 2.56
N VAL A 315 16.01 -13.98 2.00
CA VAL A 315 15.68 -13.41 0.68
C VAL A 315 15.85 -11.88 0.70
N VAL A 316 15.38 -11.19 1.74
CA VAL A 316 15.56 -9.73 1.88
C VAL A 316 17.04 -9.36 2.01
N ILE A 317 17.79 -10.09 2.84
CA ILE A 317 19.23 -9.85 3.08
C ILE A 317 20.04 -10.01 1.79
N VAL A 318 19.61 -10.87 0.86
CA VAL A 318 20.28 -11.06 -0.43
C VAL A 318 19.80 -10.04 -1.47
N LEU A 319 18.49 -9.85 -1.62
CA LEU A 319 17.93 -9.03 -2.69
C LEU A 319 18.18 -7.53 -2.48
N VAL A 320 18.18 -7.02 -1.24
CA VAL A 320 18.43 -5.59 -0.99
C VAL A 320 19.84 -5.17 -1.44
N PRO A 321 20.93 -5.86 -1.06
CA PRO A 321 22.27 -5.58 -1.58
C PRO A 321 22.37 -5.76 -3.10
N LEU A 322 21.73 -6.79 -3.69
CA LEU A 322 21.75 -6.97 -5.14
C LEU A 322 21.08 -5.81 -5.88
N ALA A 323 19.90 -5.39 -5.43
CA ALA A 323 19.22 -4.21 -5.96
C ALA A 323 20.07 -2.96 -5.79
N TRP A 324 20.73 -2.79 -4.64
CA TRP A 324 21.63 -1.67 -4.38
C TRP A 324 22.84 -1.65 -5.33
N LEU A 325 23.49 -2.81 -5.54
CA LEU A 325 24.64 -2.93 -6.43
C LEU A 325 24.27 -2.61 -7.88
N TRP A 326 23.11 -3.10 -8.32
CA TRP A 326 22.55 -2.79 -9.63
C TRP A 326 22.24 -1.30 -9.76
N LEU A 327 21.56 -0.73 -8.77
CA LEU A 327 21.11 0.66 -8.85
C LEU A 327 22.27 1.66 -8.77
N THR A 328 23.29 1.39 -7.96
CA THR A 328 24.43 2.32 -7.81
C THR A 328 25.47 2.23 -8.93
N ARG A 329 25.31 1.29 -9.86
CA ARG A 329 26.17 1.10 -11.04
C ARG A 329 25.46 1.32 -12.37
N GLY A 330 24.17 1.64 -12.33
CA GLY A 330 23.37 1.91 -13.52
C GLY A 330 23.82 3.17 -14.28
N PRO A 331 23.48 3.29 -15.56
CA PRO A 331 23.96 4.35 -16.46
C PRO A 331 23.29 5.73 -16.27
N TRP A 332 22.47 5.89 -15.25
CA TRP A 332 21.70 7.11 -14.99
C TRP A 332 22.50 8.22 -14.32
#